data_AF-K9UVT4-F1
#
_entry.id   AF-K9UVT4-F1
#
_cell.length_a   1.000
_cell.length_b   1.000
_cell.length_c   1.000
_cell.angle_alpha   90.00
_cell.angle_beta   90.00
_cell.angle_gamma   90.00
#
_symmetry.space_group_name_H-M   'P 1'
#
loop_
_entity.id
_entity.type
_entity.pdbx_description
1 polymer ?
#
loop_
_entity_poly.entity_id
_entity_poly.type
_entity_poly.pdbx_seq_one_letter_code
_entity_poly.pdbx_strand_id
1 'polypeptide(L)'
;MTDSSEILRLLITERDRYILEAADIERRLSLIKNQVNTLEALLSGYVQEDQMYQSVGRLSNLSSTQALLQESTRQVPQNQEISPPSTTTKASVFGDVDVSDIPKLAITRKPGALVLLPEYRDYSILNAVLILMRRHPETHMHVDAIIRDLYGDGLDAKEFKMAKATVSKMLSTGTQQGVWYRVLHTQGMYTLNYEKGVTTRAVKKMR
;
A
#
# COMPACT_ATOMS: atom_id res chain seq x y z
N MET A 1 26.50 52.74 -26.12
CA MET A 1 26.24 51.78 -27.22
C MET A 1 26.71 50.35 -26.90
N THR A 2 27.50 50.14 -25.84
CA THR A 2 27.98 48.84 -25.36
C THR A 2 26.88 48.01 -24.68
N ASP A 3 25.99 48.68 -23.94
CA ASP A 3 25.04 48.01 -23.04
C ASP A 3 23.96 47.22 -23.80
N SER A 4 23.56 47.69 -24.98
CA SER A 4 22.61 46.96 -25.84
C SER A 4 23.19 45.67 -26.41
N SER A 5 24.49 45.65 -26.70
CA SER A 5 25.19 44.44 -27.16
C SER A 5 25.33 43.43 -26.02
N GLU A 6 25.61 43.90 -24.81
CA GLU A 6 25.72 43.05 -23.62
C GLU A 6 24.39 42.39 -23.25
N ILE A 7 23.30 43.17 -23.26
CA ILE A 7 21.93 42.66 -23.06
C ILE A 7 21.57 41.61 -24.13
N LEU A 8 21.92 41.86 -25.39
CA LEU A 8 21.66 40.91 -26.48
C LEU A 8 22.44 39.60 -26.29
N ARG A 9 23.69 39.65 -25.81
CA ARG A 9 24.46 38.44 -25.48
C ARG A 9 23.83 37.66 -24.33
N LEU A 10 23.38 38.33 -23.28
CA LEU A 10 22.68 37.69 -22.15
C LEU A 10 21.40 36.98 -22.61
N LEU A 11 20.60 37.62 -23.45
CA LEU A 11 19.37 37.02 -24.00
C LEU A 11 19.67 35.80 -24.88
N ILE A 12 20.75 35.82 -25.67
CA ILE A 12 21.19 34.66 -26.45
C ILE A 12 21.60 33.51 -25.53
N THR A 13 22.36 33.79 -24.47
CA THR A 13 22.78 32.76 -23.50
C THR A 13 21.60 32.15 -22.77
N GLU A 14 20.63 32.94 -22.33
CA GLU A 14 19.42 32.43 -21.68
C GLU A 14 18.54 31.64 -22.65
N ARG A 15 18.40 32.07 -23.91
CA ARG A 15 17.74 31.27 -24.95
C ARG A 15 18.40 29.90 -25.10
N ASP A 16 19.73 29.86 -25.23
CA ASP A 16 20.47 28.62 -25.42
C ASP A 16 20.34 27.69 -24.19
N ARG A 17 20.30 28.26 -23.00
CA ARG A 17 20.01 27.53 -21.75
C ARG A 17 18.62 26.87 -21.79
N TYR A 18 17.57 27.62 -22.16
CA TYR A 18 16.22 27.04 -22.24
C TYR A 18 16.09 25.98 -23.33
N ILE A 19 16.82 26.12 -24.45
CA ILE A 19 16.86 25.09 -25.49
C ILE A 19 17.44 23.77 -24.94
N LEU A 20 18.52 23.86 -24.17
CA LEU A 20 19.12 22.67 -23.53
C LEU A 20 18.19 22.03 -22.50
N GLU A 21 17.50 22.83 -21.70
CA GLU A 21 16.53 22.35 -20.72
C GLU A 21 15.33 21.66 -21.40
N ALA A 22 14.80 22.24 -22.48
CA ALA A 22 13.74 21.63 -23.28
C ALA A 22 14.19 20.27 -23.85
N ALA A 23 15.40 20.19 -24.39
CA ALA A 23 15.95 18.94 -24.92
C ALA A 23 16.14 17.85 -23.84
N ASP A 24 16.52 18.22 -22.62
CA ASP A 24 16.60 17.27 -21.49
C ASP A 24 15.22 16.74 -21.08
N ILE A 25 14.23 17.65 -20.99
CA ILE A 25 12.85 17.28 -20.68
C ILE A 25 12.30 16.32 -21.74
N GLU A 26 12.53 16.58 -23.03
CA GLU A 26 12.11 15.70 -24.12
C GLU A 26 12.74 14.30 -24.01
N ARG A 27 14.03 14.21 -23.67
CA ARG A 27 14.70 12.91 -23.43
C ARG A 27 14.05 12.16 -22.26
N ARG A 28 13.77 12.86 -21.16
CA ARG A 28 13.10 12.27 -19.98
C ARG A 28 11.68 11.80 -20.32
N LEU A 29 10.93 12.58 -21.09
CA LEU A 29 9.61 12.18 -21.57
C LEU A 29 9.67 10.96 -22.49
N SER A 30 10.66 10.89 -23.38
CA SER A 30 10.89 9.73 -24.24
C SER A 30 11.17 8.46 -23.42
N LEU A 31 12.02 8.56 -22.38
CA LEU A 31 12.29 7.46 -21.47
C LEU A 31 11.01 6.96 -20.78
N ILE A 32 10.20 7.87 -20.24
CA ILE A 32 8.94 7.53 -19.57
C ILE A 32 7.97 6.86 -20.56
N LYS A 33 7.83 7.40 -21.77
CA LYS A 33 6.99 6.79 -22.82
C LYS A 33 7.44 5.37 -23.13
N ASN A 34 8.75 5.14 -23.25
CA ASN A 34 9.29 3.80 -23.48
C ASN A 34 8.99 2.86 -22.30
N GLN A 35 9.12 3.32 -21.06
CA GLN A 35 8.76 2.53 -19.87
C GLN A 35 7.26 2.21 -19.80
N VAL A 36 6.39 3.13 -20.21
CA VAL A 36 4.95 2.87 -20.30
C VAL A 36 4.68 1.80 -21.36
N ASN A 37 5.29 1.92 -22.54
CA ASN A 37 5.12 0.95 -23.61
C ASN A 37 5.57 -0.46 -23.21
N THR A 38 6.66 -0.60 -22.44
CA THR A 38 7.08 -1.92 -21.94
C THR A 38 6.09 -2.50 -20.94
N LEU A 39 5.51 -1.66 -20.06
CA LEU A 39 4.47 -2.10 -19.12
C LEU A 39 3.19 -2.52 -19.85
N GLU A 40 2.76 -1.77 -20.87
CA GLU A 40 1.60 -2.12 -21.70
C GLU A 40 1.81 -3.45 -22.45
N ALA A 41 3.02 -3.70 -22.96
CA ALA A 41 3.36 -4.97 -23.59
C ALA A 41 3.29 -6.15 -22.60
N LEU A 42 3.82 -5.97 -21.39
CA LEU A 42 3.72 -6.99 -20.33
C LEU A 42 2.27 -7.21 -19.90
N LEU A 43 1.50 -6.13 -19.72
CA LEU A 43 0.10 -6.19 -19.33
C LEU A 43 -0.73 -6.94 -20.39
N SER A 44 -0.50 -6.65 -21.67
CA SER A 44 -1.13 -7.37 -22.78
C SER A 44 -0.82 -8.88 -22.74
N GLY A 45 0.43 -9.25 -22.45
CA GLY A 45 0.83 -10.64 -22.25
C GLY A 45 0.05 -11.33 -21.12
N TYR A 46 -0.07 -10.68 -19.95
CA TYR A 46 -0.82 -11.23 -18.82
C TYR A 46 -2.34 -11.29 -19.06
N VAL A 47 -2.91 -10.30 -19.74
CA VAL A 47 -4.33 -10.30 -20.11
C VAL A 47 -4.64 -11.41 -21.12
N GLN A 48 -3.72 -11.68 -22.05
CA GLN A 48 -3.84 -12.80 -22.97
C GLN A 48 -3.73 -14.16 -22.25
N GLU A 49 -2.82 -14.26 -21.29
CA GLU A 49 -2.64 -15.47 -20.46
C GLU A 49 -3.87 -15.73 -19.58
N ASP A 50 -4.45 -14.70 -18.94
CA ASP A 50 -5.68 -14.83 -18.14
C ASP A 50 -6.87 -15.30 -18.99
N GLN A 51 -7.01 -14.81 -20.23
CA GLN A 51 -8.01 -15.30 -21.17
C GLN A 51 -7.82 -16.78 -21.53
N MET A 52 -6.57 -17.25 -21.65
CA MET A 52 -6.28 -18.67 -21.89
C MET A 52 -6.74 -19.53 -20.70
N TYR A 53 -6.43 -19.14 -19.45
CA TYR A 53 -6.89 -19.90 -18.27
C TYR A 53 -8.41 -19.85 -18.09
N GLN A 54 -9.07 -18.73 -18.41
CA GLN A 54 -10.54 -18.63 -18.37
C GLN A 54 -11.21 -19.50 -19.44
N SER A 55 -10.60 -19.64 -20.63
CA SER A 55 -11.13 -20.52 -21.68
C SER A 55 -11.10 -22.00 -21.28
N VAL A 56 -10.06 -22.45 -20.56
CA VAL A 56 -9.94 -23.81 -20.04
C VAL A 56 -10.95 -24.06 -18.91
N GLY A 57 -11.21 -23.06 -18.05
CA GLY A 57 -12.29 -23.11 -17.06
C GLY A 57 -13.70 -23.19 -17.67
N ARG A 58 -13.91 -22.63 -18.87
CA ARG A 58 -15.19 -22.69 -19.57
C ARG A 58 -15.46 -24.04 -20.25
N LEU A 59 -14.42 -24.74 -20.70
CA LEU A 59 -14.54 -26.10 -21.23
C LEU A 59 -14.74 -27.16 -20.12
N SER A 60 -14.39 -26.84 -18.89
CA SER A 60 -14.59 -27.70 -17.72
C SER A 60 -16.06 -27.82 -17.28
N ASN A 61 -16.93 -26.90 -17.74
CA ASN A 61 -18.34 -26.85 -17.34
C ASN A 61 -19.30 -27.59 -18.29
N LEU A 62 -18.78 -28.32 -19.29
CA LEU A 62 -19.60 -29.09 -20.25
C LEU A 62 -19.61 -30.60 -19.99
N SER A 63 -19.07 -31.09 -18.86
CA SER A 63 -19.12 -32.51 -18.51
C SER A 63 -19.94 -32.75 -17.24
N SER A 64 -21.16 -33.28 -17.45
CA SER A 64 -22.00 -34.17 -16.61
C SER A 64 -21.64 -34.31 -15.12
N THR A 65 -22.54 -34.28 -14.13
CA THR A 65 -23.87 -34.93 -14.05
C THR A 65 -24.62 -34.38 -12.82
N GLN A 66 -25.95 -34.35 -12.88
CA GLN A 66 -26.86 -33.93 -11.82
C GLN A 66 -26.73 -34.72 -10.51
N ALA A 67 -26.82 -34.04 -9.37
CA ALA A 67 -27.30 -34.63 -8.11
C ALA A 67 -28.13 -33.57 -7.35
N LEU A 68 -29.45 -33.71 -7.52
CA LEU A 68 -30.52 -32.97 -6.88
C LEU A 68 -30.77 -33.56 -5.48
N LEU A 69 -30.71 -32.76 -4.41
CA LEU A 69 -31.33 -33.10 -3.12
C LEU A 69 -31.98 -31.85 -2.54
N GLN A 70 -33.32 -31.85 -2.60
CA GLN A 70 -34.22 -30.88 -2.00
C GLN A 70 -34.97 -31.55 -0.84
N GLU A 71 -35.40 -30.72 0.11
CA GLU A 71 -36.49 -30.96 1.09
C GLU A 71 -36.07 -31.51 2.46
N SER A 72 -36.09 -30.63 3.48
CA SER A 72 -37.12 -30.72 4.52
C SER A 72 -37.08 -29.54 5.48
N THR A 73 -38.08 -28.68 5.32
CA THR A 73 -38.49 -27.61 6.22
C THR A 73 -39.15 -28.21 7.47
N ARG A 74 -38.72 -27.83 8.68
CA ARG A 74 -39.55 -27.93 9.90
C ARG A 74 -39.35 -26.70 10.79
N GLN A 75 -40.46 -26.04 11.09
CA GLN A 75 -40.58 -24.89 12.00
C GLN A 75 -40.80 -25.34 13.47
N VAL A 76 -40.08 -24.64 14.37
CA VAL A 76 -40.37 -24.04 15.71
C VAL A 76 -41.62 -24.47 16.53
N PRO A 77 -41.59 -24.41 17.89
CA PRO A 77 -41.96 -23.18 18.66
C PRO A 77 -40.98 -22.81 19.82
N GLN A 78 -40.59 -21.53 20.02
CA GLN A 78 -41.10 -20.48 20.98
C GLN A 78 -40.99 -20.87 22.47
N ASN A 79 -40.48 -20.09 23.45
CA ASN A 79 -40.38 -18.64 23.75
C ASN A 79 -39.23 -18.45 24.80
N GLN A 80 -38.56 -17.30 25.00
CA GLN A 80 -39.09 -16.01 25.50
C GLN A 80 -38.17 -14.82 25.13
N GLU A 81 -38.82 -13.72 24.74
CA GLU A 81 -38.34 -12.34 24.66
C GLU A 81 -37.89 -11.77 26.02
N ILE A 82 -36.91 -10.86 26.01
CA ILE A 82 -37.03 -9.45 26.45
C ILE A 82 -35.86 -8.65 25.82
N SER A 83 -36.19 -7.49 25.27
CA SER A 83 -35.39 -6.59 24.43
C SER A 83 -34.43 -5.65 25.24
N PRO A 84 -33.59 -4.81 24.57
CA PRO A 84 -32.44 -4.09 25.13
C PRO A 84 -32.80 -2.70 25.70
N PRO A 85 -31.85 -1.94 26.30
CA PRO A 85 -31.19 -0.93 25.47
C PRO A 85 -29.71 -0.62 25.84
N SER A 86 -29.00 -0.13 24.82
CA SER A 86 -27.95 0.92 24.85
C SER A 86 -26.67 0.73 25.69
N THR A 87 -25.56 0.72 24.95
CA THR A 87 -24.46 1.69 25.03
C THR A 87 -23.75 1.88 26.37
N THR A 88 -22.46 1.52 26.40
CA THR A 88 -21.31 2.26 26.98
C THR A 88 -20.12 1.29 26.96
N THR A 89 -19.29 1.34 25.93
CA THR A 89 -17.99 2.05 25.97
C THR A 89 -17.09 1.51 27.09
N LYS A 90 -16.25 0.53 26.75
CA LYS A 90 -14.93 0.41 27.38
C LYS A 90 -13.90 0.95 26.40
N ALA A 91 -13.70 2.26 26.53
CA ALA A 91 -12.54 2.98 26.03
C ALA A 91 -11.29 2.64 26.85
N SER A 92 -10.14 3.09 26.33
CA SER A 92 -8.76 3.02 26.84
C SER A 92 -8.05 1.70 26.51
N VAL A 93 -7.03 1.68 25.64
CA VAL A 93 -5.84 2.54 25.64
C VAL A 93 -5.50 3.04 24.23
N PHE A 94 -6.06 4.17 23.83
CA PHE A 94 -5.47 4.99 22.76
C PHE A 94 -4.67 6.08 23.47
N GLY A 95 -3.36 5.87 23.54
CA GLY A 95 -2.43 6.95 23.85
C GLY A 95 -2.61 8.06 22.81
N ASP A 96 -2.62 9.27 23.32
CA ASP A 96 -2.73 10.56 22.64
C ASP A 96 -1.81 10.66 21.41
N VAL A 97 -2.28 10.22 20.24
CA VAL A 97 -1.59 10.40 18.97
C VAL A 97 -2.56 11.11 18.04
N ASP A 98 -2.16 12.30 17.60
CA ASP A 98 -2.90 13.10 16.63
C ASP A 98 -2.86 12.40 15.25
N VAL A 99 -3.93 11.64 14.96
CA VAL A 99 -4.13 10.91 13.69
C VAL A 99 -4.93 11.76 12.69
N SER A 100 -5.24 13.02 13.03
CA SER A 100 -6.11 13.91 12.23
C SER A 100 -5.56 14.20 10.83
N ASP A 101 -4.23 14.18 10.67
CA ASP A 101 -3.55 14.46 9.39
C ASP A 101 -3.55 13.29 8.40
N ILE A 102 -3.98 12.10 8.83
CA ILE A 102 -3.88 10.90 8.00
C ILE A 102 -5.20 10.72 7.25
N PRO A 103 -5.21 10.83 5.91
CA PRO A 103 -6.42 10.68 5.14
C PRO A 103 -6.97 9.26 5.31
N LYS A 104 -8.20 9.18 5.82
CA LYS A 104 -9.02 7.97 5.81
C LYS A 104 -9.42 7.71 4.36
N LEU A 105 -8.81 6.71 3.76
CA LEU A 105 -9.12 6.34 2.39
C LEU A 105 -10.20 5.26 2.48
N ALA A 106 -11.38 5.55 1.94
CA ALA A 106 -12.42 4.56 1.72
C ALA A 106 -11.95 3.60 0.60
N ILE A 107 -11.04 2.69 0.94
CA ILE A 107 -10.45 1.74 0.00
C ILE A 107 -11.42 0.56 -0.11
N THR A 108 -12.06 0.42 -1.27
CA THR A 108 -12.69 -0.83 -1.69
C THR A 108 -11.61 -1.89 -1.85
N ARG A 109 -11.40 -2.70 -0.81
CA ARG A 109 -10.40 -3.77 -0.84
C ARG A 109 -10.86 -4.85 -1.82
N LYS A 110 -9.92 -5.42 -2.60
CA LYS A 110 -10.19 -6.58 -3.46
C LYS A 110 -10.79 -7.73 -2.63
N PRO A 111 -11.81 -8.45 -3.13
CA PRO A 111 -12.35 -9.62 -2.45
C PRO A 111 -11.24 -10.66 -2.28
N GLY A 112 -10.94 -11.03 -1.02
CA GLY A 112 -9.82 -11.92 -0.66
C GLY A 112 -8.64 -11.23 0.04
N ALA A 113 -8.67 -9.91 0.24
CA ALA A 113 -7.69 -9.21 1.07
C ALA A 113 -7.96 -9.44 2.56
N LEU A 114 -6.91 -9.75 3.33
CA LEU A 114 -6.99 -9.94 4.78
C LEU A 114 -7.60 -8.70 5.46
N VAL A 115 -8.53 -8.97 6.37
CA VAL A 115 -9.23 -7.94 7.14
C VAL A 115 -8.25 -7.39 8.17
N LEU A 116 -8.04 -6.08 8.16
CA LEU A 116 -7.26 -5.39 9.19
C LEU A 116 -8.11 -5.24 10.45
N LEU A 117 -7.48 -5.07 11.61
CA LEU A 117 -8.18 -4.72 12.85
C LEU A 117 -9.15 -3.53 12.62
N PRO A 118 -10.29 -3.48 13.33
CA PRO A 118 -11.31 -2.44 13.14
C PRO A 118 -10.75 -1.02 13.18
N GLU A 119 -9.69 -0.82 13.99
CA GLU A 119 -8.98 0.45 14.17
C GLU A 119 -8.27 0.95 12.91
N TYR A 120 -7.86 0.05 12.02
CA TYR A 120 -7.08 0.34 10.81
C TYR A 120 -7.88 0.08 9.52
N ARG A 121 -9.17 -0.27 9.64
CA ARG A 121 -9.98 -0.68 8.50
C ARG A 121 -10.13 0.43 7.45
N ASP A 122 -10.23 1.68 7.92
CA ASP A 122 -10.45 2.88 7.11
C ASP A 122 -9.14 3.50 6.58
N TYR A 123 -8.00 2.88 6.86
CA TYR A 123 -6.67 3.35 6.47
C TYR A 123 -6.04 2.40 5.45
N SER A 124 -5.16 2.95 4.59
CA SER A 124 -4.27 2.12 3.78
C SER A 124 -3.30 1.35 4.68
N ILE A 125 -2.77 0.21 4.22
CA ILE A 125 -1.78 -0.56 5.00
C ILE A 125 -0.56 0.33 5.35
N LEU A 126 -0.14 1.20 4.43
CA LEU A 126 0.96 2.14 4.69
C LEU A 126 0.60 3.14 5.80
N ASN A 127 -0.60 3.71 5.77
CA ASN A 127 -1.08 4.63 6.79
C ASN A 127 -1.30 3.93 8.14
N ALA A 128 -1.78 2.69 8.13
CA ALA A 128 -1.94 1.88 9.33
C ALA A 128 -0.59 1.60 10.00
N VAL A 129 0.43 1.22 9.21
CA VAL A 129 1.82 1.09 9.70
C VAL A 129 2.33 2.42 10.26
N LEU A 130 2.05 3.54 9.59
CA LEU A 130 2.46 4.86 10.07
C LEU A 130 1.85 5.21 11.43
N ILE A 131 0.54 4.96 11.62
CA ILE A 131 -0.16 5.19 12.89
C ILE A 131 0.49 4.34 13.99
N LEU A 132 0.77 3.08 13.69
CA LEU A 132 1.39 2.13 14.61
C LEU A 132 2.80 2.61 15.03
N MET A 133 3.62 3.01 14.06
CA MET A 133 4.97 3.54 14.34
C MET A 133 4.93 4.87 15.09
N ARG A 134 3.92 5.73 14.86
CA ARG A 134 3.72 6.96 15.63
C ARG A 134 3.33 6.71 17.09
N ARG A 135 2.67 5.59 17.38
CA ARG A 135 2.35 5.17 18.75
C ARG A 135 3.60 4.75 19.53
N HIS A 136 4.63 4.28 18.82
CA HIS A 136 5.90 3.85 19.41
C HIS A 136 7.11 4.42 18.64
N PRO A 137 7.31 5.76 18.67
CA PRO A 137 8.27 6.43 17.78
C PRO A 137 9.74 6.10 18.11
N GLU A 138 10.02 5.76 19.36
CA GLU A 138 11.38 5.48 19.86
C GLU A 138 11.79 4.00 19.74
N THR A 139 10.89 3.12 19.34
CA THR A 139 11.20 1.67 19.27
C THR A 139 11.42 1.21 17.84
N HIS A 140 12.50 0.44 17.66
CA HIS A 140 12.72 -0.34 16.47
C HIS A 140 11.68 -1.47 16.39
N MET A 141 10.91 -1.50 15.32
CA MET A 141 9.82 -2.46 15.14
C MET A 141 10.19 -3.53 14.13
N HIS A 142 9.96 -4.79 14.50
CA HIS A 142 10.13 -5.92 13.59
C HIS A 142 8.89 -6.09 12.70
N VAL A 143 9.08 -6.52 11.44
CA VAL A 143 7.96 -6.80 10.51
C VAL A 143 6.92 -7.73 11.13
N ASP A 144 7.36 -8.78 11.83
CA ASP A 144 6.44 -9.75 12.43
C ASP A 144 5.63 -9.15 13.60
N ALA A 145 6.19 -8.18 14.34
CA ALA A 145 5.45 -7.46 15.38
C ALA A 145 4.41 -6.53 14.75
N ILE A 146 4.79 -5.81 13.69
CA ILE A 146 3.87 -4.94 12.92
C ILE A 146 2.69 -5.76 12.36
N ILE A 147 2.93 -6.98 11.86
CA ILE A 147 1.84 -7.84 11.35
C ILE A 147 0.87 -8.21 12.47
N ARG A 148 1.38 -8.62 13.65
CA ARG A 148 0.53 -8.97 14.80
C ARG A 148 -0.29 -7.78 15.28
N ASP A 149 0.32 -6.60 15.34
CA ASP A 149 -0.35 -5.38 15.76
C ASP A 149 -1.38 -4.86 14.74
N LEU A 150 -1.24 -5.21 13.44
CA LEU A 150 -2.16 -4.79 12.36
C LEU A 150 -3.32 -5.77 12.12
N TYR A 151 -3.06 -7.07 12.23
CA TYR A 151 -4.01 -8.13 11.87
C TYR A 151 -4.48 -8.95 13.09
N GLY A 152 -3.82 -8.82 14.23
CA GLY A 152 -4.06 -9.60 15.46
C GLY A 152 -3.23 -10.89 15.52
N ASP A 153 -3.29 -11.57 16.66
CA ASP A 153 -2.55 -12.82 16.92
C ASP A 153 -3.22 -14.09 16.34
N GLY A 154 -4.40 -13.96 15.72
CA GLY A 154 -5.24 -15.07 15.27
C GLY A 154 -5.04 -15.53 13.81
N LEU A 155 -3.92 -15.19 13.16
CA LEU A 155 -3.72 -15.44 11.72
C LEU A 155 -3.25 -16.88 11.46
N ASP A 156 -3.84 -17.52 10.44
CA ASP A 156 -3.33 -18.80 9.94
C ASP A 156 -1.95 -18.63 9.28
N ALA A 157 -1.17 -19.70 9.18
CA ALA A 157 0.18 -19.67 8.60
C ALA A 157 0.19 -19.18 7.15
N LYS A 158 -0.86 -19.50 6.37
CA LYS A 158 -1.00 -19.02 4.98
C LYS A 158 -1.31 -17.52 4.93
N GLU A 159 -2.18 -17.05 5.82
CA GLU A 159 -2.56 -15.64 5.94
C GLU A 159 -1.39 -14.81 6.44
N PHE A 160 -0.66 -15.29 7.45
CA PHE A 160 0.54 -14.64 7.96
C PHE A 160 1.60 -14.47 6.87
N LYS A 161 1.82 -15.48 6.03
CA LYS A 161 2.75 -15.38 4.89
C LYS A 161 2.30 -14.33 3.87
N MET A 162 1.01 -14.26 3.58
CA MET A 162 0.44 -13.27 2.68
C MET A 162 0.56 -11.85 3.27
N ALA A 163 0.18 -11.66 4.53
CA ALA A 163 0.34 -10.42 5.27
C ALA A 163 1.79 -9.98 5.29
N LYS A 164 2.73 -10.89 5.56
CA LYS A 164 4.17 -10.61 5.56
C LYS A 164 4.68 -10.12 4.22
N ALA A 165 4.25 -10.74 3.12
CA ALA A 165 4.60 -10.28 1.77
C ALA A 165 4.04 -8.87 1.50
N THR A 166 2.78 -8.61 1.87
CA THR A 166 2.15 -7.31 1.68
C THR A 166 2.78 -6.22 2.55
N VAL A 167 2.94 -6.45 3.85
CA VAL A 167 3.54 -5.50 4.80
C VAL A 167 4.99 -5.24 4.46
N SER A 168 5.78 -6.26 4.09
CA SER A 168 7.18 -6.05 3.65
C SER A 168 7.28 -5.19 2.39
N LYS A 169 6.36 -5.37 1.44
CA LYS A 169 6.27 -4.52 0.25
C LYS A 169 5.93 -3.08 0.65
N MET A 170 4.94 -2.88 1.51
CA MET A 170 4.56 -1.54 1.99
C MET A 170 5.67 -0.85 2.79
N LEU A 171 6.37 -1.57 3.67
CA LEU A 171 7.55 -1.11 4.40
C LEU A 171 8.68 -0.66 3.46
N SER A 172 8.91 -1.42 2.40
CA SER A 172 9.88 -1.06 1.37
C SER A 172 9.46 0.23 0.64
N THR A 173 8.19 0.33 0.25
CA THR A 173 7.64 1.54 -0.39
C THR A 173 7.73 2.76 0.52
N GLY A 174 7.36 2.66 1.80
CA GLY A 174 7.46 3.78 2.75
C GLY A 174 8.91 4.20 3.01
N THR A 175 9.86 3.27 2.99
CA THR A 175 11.29 3.59 3.07
C THR A 175 11.76 4.38 1.84
N GLN A 176 11.33 3.98 0.64
CA GLN A 176 11.64 4.70 -0.62
C GLN A 176 10.99 6.09 -0.67
N GLN A 177 9.81 6.24 -0.07
CA GLN A 177 9.12 7.52 0.04
C GLN A 177 9.70 8.45 1.12
N GLY A 178 10.57 7.92 1.99
CA GLY A 178 11.15 8.66 3.11
C GLY A 178 10.21 8.85 4.30
N VAL A 179 9.20 7.98 4.44
CA VAL A 179 8.24 8.02 5.55
C VAL A 179 8.85 7.45 6.83
N TRP A 180 9.70 6.42 6.70
CA TRP A 180 10.43 5.77 7.80
C TRP A 180 11.77 5.24 7.28
N TYR A 181 12.59 4.72 8.20
CA TYR A 181 13.94 4.26 7.95
C TYR A 181 14.09 2.77 8.25
N ARG A 182 14.97 2.11 7.48
CA ARG A 182 15.38 0.73 7.73
C ARG A 182 16.62 0.69 8.62
N VAL A 183 16.66 -0.24 9.57
CA VAL A 183 17.85 -0.48 10.39
C VAL A 183 18.89 -1.27 9.59
N LEU A 184 20.15 -0.81 9.60
CA LEU A 184 21.24 -1.39 8.82
C LEU A 184 21.69 -2.76 9.35
N HIS A 185 21.82 -2.89 10.67
CA HIS A 185 22.43 -4.06 11.31
C HIS A 185 21.45 -5.20 11.59
N THR A 186 20.15 -4.99 11.33
CA THR A 186 19.11 -5.99 11.63
C THR A 186 18.08 -6.04 10.52
N GLN A 187 17.92 -7.21 9.91
CA GLN A 187 16.93 -7.41 8.85
C GLN A 187 15.51 -7.38 9.43
N GLY A 188 14.58 -6.79 8.70
CA GLY A 188 13.18 -6.72 9.12
C GLY A 188 12.88 -5.70 10.22
N MET A 189 13.84 -4.85 10.61
CA MET A 189 13.63 -3.79 11.59
C MET A 189 13.48 -2.43 10.91
N TYR A 190 12.48 -1.67 11.35
CA TYR A 190 12.15 -0.34 10.84
C TYR A 190 11.93 0.62 12.00
N THR A 191 12.21 1.91 11.78
CA THR A 191 12.05 2.97 12.79
C THR A 191 11.58 4.25 12.12
N LEU A 192 10.85 5.08 12.87
CA LEU A 192 10.36 6.37 12.40
C LEU A 192 11.46 7.43 12.43
N ASN A 193 12.37 7.33 13.41
CA ASN A 193 13.42 8.32 13.64
C ASN A 193 14.71 7.97 12.89
N TYR A 194 15.38 9.00 12.38
CA TYR A 194 16.69 8.82 11.75
C TYR A 194 17.78 8.78 12.81
N GLU A 195 18.47 7.64 12.88
CA GLU A 195 19.66 7.48 13.72
C GLU A 195 20.91 7.31 12.86
N LYS A 196 21.89 8.20 13.04
CA LYS A 196 23.15 8.18 12.29
C LYS A 196 23.95 6.92 12.64
N GLY A 197 24.21 6.09 11.64
CA GLY A 197 25.01 4.86 11.79
C GLY A 197 24.20 3.60 12.16
N VAL A 198 22.93 3.77 12.54
CA VAL A 198 22.00 2.67 12.84
C VAL A 198 21.00 2.49 11.72
N THR A 199 20.57 3.58 11.08
CA THR A 199 19.54 3.58 10.02
C THR A 199 20.11 3.95 8.66
N THR A 200 19.50 3.40 7.59
CA THR A 200 19.78 3.81 6.22
C THR A 200 19.42 5.28 6.05
N ARG A 201 20.24 6.06 5.33
CA ARG A 201 19.86 7.45 4.98
C ARG A 201 18.56 7.43 4.15
N ALA A 202 17.63 8.35 4.45
CA ALA A 202 16.46 8.54 3.60
C ALA A 202 16.93 8.82 2.17
N VAL A 203 16.31 8.12 1.22
CA VAL A 203 16.49 8.43 -0.20
C VAL A 203 15.83 9.79 -0.41
N LYS A 204 16.65 10.85 -0.47
CA LYS A 204 16.19 12.21 -0.70
C LYS A 204 15.44 12.22 -2.04
N LYS A 205 14.12 12.47 -1.99
CA LYS A 205 13.33 12.72 -3.20
C LYS A 205 13.97 13.92 -3.91
N MET A 206 14.63 13.65 -5.02
CA MET A 206 15.14 14.68 -5.92
C MET A 206 13.90 15.33 -6.52
N ARG A 207 13.57 16.52 -6.03
CA ARG A 207 12.47 17.35 -6.52
C ARG A 207 12.89 18.02 -7.82
#